data_AF-A0A6H1R9Z9-F1
#
_entry.id   AF-A0A6H1R9Z9-F1
#
_cell.length_a   1.000
_cell.length_b   1.000
_cell.length_c   1.000
_cell.angle_alpha   90.00
_cell.angle_beta   90.00
_cell.angle_gamma   90.00
#
_symmetry.space_group_name_H-M   'P 1'
#
loop_
_entity.id
_entity.type
_entity.pdbx_description
1 polymer ?
#
loop_
_entity_poly.entity_id
_entity_poly.type
_entity_poly.pdbx_seq_one_letter_code
_entity_poly.pdbx_strand_id
1 'polypeptide(L)'
;MPGARPVQISAPPLARKMTAVAMVSEILPVLPLGEFQQTPGITVDDLAVTSDARRLWLVSRSDGRPVEPMLFTAVNLRDGQQPLTRFLTEIWTAFCAPCRPFSWGPLAGELPFLPRIRHGRSILHSARWVIIAAQLPNPDAPLSTWLTAWEQLREPYKIPSAVFLGADDRRIRLDLDEPAHLALLRNHLHRRPKAILTETSDQAGWIGGRAHGVCLTLARTQSPSSERVRPARAAGTVEHRSGLSPWLYARLFGRCDDILAQAWELDDLIGEGWWFIRYHEPKPHLRVRIPLREPDGFGPTAERLGCWADSLAADGLLHDYTLNTYRPEARFGTGATLAAAETVFAADSHLVVRRLSGDREITTAAGLIRIATGFTASGPEWLIEHVDHRGQTPADQRPIGARRKQVLRALRDVDDDRLQHALADYRDHADRDGLDPDPLLADLLHLHHARMIGVDSASERYCLRLARETAHTLRSRERA
;
A
#
# COMPACT_ATOMS: atom_id res chain seq x y z
N MET A 1 3.08 14.41 11.69
CA MET A 1 1.60 14.56 11.54
C MET A 1 1.06 15.50 12.62
N PRO A 2 -0.15 16.11 12.51
CA PRO A 2 -0.72 16.87 13.62
C PRO A 2 -0.80 15.99 14.88
N GLY A 3 -0.24 16.47 16.00
CA GLY A 3 -0.23 15.74 17.27
C GLY A 3 0.70 14.53 17.32
N ALA A 4 1.57 14.30 16.33
CA ALA A 4 2.55 13.22 16.39
C ALA A 4 3.64 13.53 17.42
N ARG A 5 4.02 12.52 18.22
CA ARG A 5 5.15 12.59 19.13
C ARG A 5 6.44 12.29 18.36
N PRO A 6 7.36 13.25 18.19
CA PRO A 6 8.64 12.98 17.58
C PRO A 6 9.52 12.16 18.52
N VAL A 7 10.19 11.14 18.00
CA VAL A 7 11.11 10.29 18.76
C VAL A 7 12.41 10.12 18.00
N GLN A 8 13.53 10.11 18.70
CA GLN A 8 14.85 9.92 18.10
C GLN A 8 15.20 8.44 18.10
N ILE A 9 15.36 7.85 16.92
CA ILE A 9 15.91 6.51 16.80
C ILE A 9 17.38 6.54 17.20
N SER A 10 17.76 5.64 18.10
CA SER A 10 19.15 5.33 18.39
C SER A 10 19.42 3.87 18.10
N ALA A 11 20.38 3.61 17.21
CA ALA A 11 20.68 2.28 16.70
C ALA A 11 22.15 2.17 16.26
N PRO A 12 22.83 1.04 16.52
CA PRO A 12 24.17 0.82 16.02
C PRO A 12 24.16 0.61 14.49
N PRO A 13 25.15 1.15 13.75
CA PRO A 13 25.28 0.88 12.33
C PRO A 13 25.70 -0.58 12.09
N LEU A 14 25.39 -1.13 10.91
CA LEU A 14 25.80 -2.49 10.53
C LEU A 14 27.32 -2.70 10.55
N ALA A 15 28.06 -1.66 10.16
CA ALA A 15 29.52 -1.70 10.12
C ALA A 15 30.13 -0.90 11.27
N ARG A 16 30.91 -1.56 12.13
CA ARG A 16 31.59 -0.93 13.29
C ARG A 16 32.42 0.30 12.92
N LYS A 17 33.04 0.32 11.73
CA LYS A 17 33.81 1.49 11.23
C LYS A 17 32.97 2.76 11.06
N MET A 18 31.64 2.64 11.03
CA MET A 18 30.71 3.77 10.90
C MET A 18 30.25 4.33 12.25
N THR A 19 30.69 3.77 13.38
CA THR A 19 30.27 4.22 14.73
C THR A 19 30.44 5.73 14.91
N ALA A 20 31.55 6.29 14.47
CA ALA A 20 31.83 7.73 14.61
C ALA A 20 30.81 8.64 13.91
N VAL A 21 30.22 8.18 12.81
CA VAL A 21 29.19 8.95 12.07
C VAL A 21 27.76 8.58 12.50
N ALA A 22 27.62 7.59 13.38
CA ALA A 22 26.35 7.18 14.00
C ALA A 22 26.10 7.85 15.36
N MET A 23 27.14 8.39 16.01
CA MET A 23 27.02 9.08 17.29
C MET A 23 26.32 10.43 17.13
N VAL A 24 25.19 10.61 17.82
CA VAL A 24 24.41 11.84 17.81
C VAL A 24 23.96 12.16 19.23
N SER A 25 23.92 13.43 19.60
CA SER A 25 23.35 13.87 20.88
C SER A 25 21.85 13.52 20.97
N GLU A 26 21.38 13.20 22.18
CA GLU A 26 19.96 13.04 22.46
C GLU A 26 19.27 14.41 22.44
N ILE A 27 18.42 14.64 21.45
CA ILE A 27 17.66 15.90 21.30
C ILE A 27 16.13 15.71 21.35
N LEU A 28 15.68 14.45 21.37
CA LEU A 28 14.28 14.02 21.51
C LEU A 28 14.22 12.77 22.42
N PRO A 29 13.02 12.37 22.91
CA PRO A 29 12.86 11.07 23.55
C PRO A 29 13.38 9.94 22.67
N VAL A 30 14.26 9.11 23.23
CA VAL A 30 14.98 8.07 22.49
C VAL A 30 14.12 6.81 22.34
N LEU A 31 14.11 6.26 21.13
CA LEU A 31 13.65 4.92 20.79
C LEU A 31 14.89 4.04 20.53
N PRO A 32 15.35 3.26 21.51
CA PRO A 32 16.54 2.42 21.36
C PRO A 32 16.23 1.19 20.51
N LEU A 33 17.09 0.88 19.54
CA LEU A 33 16.99 -0.29 18.68
C LEU A 33 18.31 -1.08 18.73
N GLY A 34 18.27 -2.27 19.34
CA GLY A 34 19.46 -3.14 19.44
C GLY A 34 20.53 -2.62 20.40
N GLU A 35 20.17 -1.70 21.30
CA GLU A 35 21.01 -1.17 22.35
C GLU A 35 20.23 -1.08 23.67
N PHE A 36 20.94 -1.10 24.78
CA PHE A 36 20.35 -1.03 26.11
C PHE A 36 20.21 0.43 26.55
N GLN A 37 19.01 0.79 26.99
CA GLN A 37 18.73 2.04 27.67
C GLN A 37 18.07 1.71 29.01
N GLN A 38 18.52 2.34 30.10
CA GLN A 38 18.02 2.00 31.44
C GLN A 38 16.53 2.30 31.63
N THR A 39 16.05 3.42 31.08
CA THR A 39 14.65 3.87 31.21
C THR A 39 14.14 4.44 29.89
N PRO A 40 13.81 3.58 28.89
CA PRO A 40 13.29 4.04 27.62
C PRO A 40 11.86 4.58 27.80
N GLY A 41 11.60 5.80 27.30
CA GLY A 41 10.26 6.40 27.33
C GLY A 41 9.29 5.81 26.29
N ILE A 42 9.82 5.09 25.29
CA ILE A 42 9.08 4.40 24.24
C ILE A 42 9.91 3.19 23.78
N THR A 43 9.25 2.07 23.51
CA THR A 43 9.90 0.84 23.02
C THR A 43 9.25 0.39 21.73
N VAL A 44 9.94 -0.50 21.00
CA VAL A 44 9.40 -1.09 19.76
C VAL A 44 8.09 -1.85 20.03
N ASP A 45 7.97 -2.51 21.18
CA ASP A 45 6.77 -3.29 21.55
C ASP A 45 5.53 -2.43 21.77
N ASP A 46 5.72 -1.13 22.08
CA ASP A 46 4.64 -0.14 22.19
C ASP A 46 4.23 0.42 20.82
N LEU A 47 4.96 0.13 19.74
CA LEU A 47 4.63 0.66 18.41
C LEU A 47 3.70 -0.29 17.66
N ALA A 48 2.67 0.26 17.03
CA ALA A 48 1.85 -0.42 16.04
C ALA A 48 1.88 0.33 14.71
N VAL A 49 1.74 -0.41 13.61
CA VAL A 49 1.62 0.14 12.25
C VAL A 49 0.15 0.30 11.89
N THR A 50 -0.19 1.44 11.32
CA THR A 50 -1.53 1.72 10.79
C THR A 50 -1.41 2.40 9.42
N SER A 51 -2.54 2.52 8.72
CA SER A 51 -2.58 2.97 7.33
C SER A 51 -3.87 3.70 6.98
N ASP A 52 -3.80 4.52 5.94
CA ASP A 52 -4.93 5.05 5.20
C ASP A 52 -4.65 4.88 3.69
N ALA A 53 -5.54 5.38 2.82
CA ALA A 53 -5.37 5.28 1.37
C ALA A 53 -4.11 5.98 0.82
N ARG A 54 -3.41 6.79 1.62
CA ARG A 54 -2.32 7.67 1.20
C ARG A 54 -0.99 7.36 1.88
N ARG A 55 -0.97 6.72 3.05
CA ARG A 55 0.24 6.57 3.87
C ARG A 55 0.16 5.44 4.90
N LEU A 56 1.34 5.07 5.40
CA LEU A 56 1.55 4.24 6.59
C LEU A 56 2.15 5.11 7.70
N TRP A 57 1.85 4.80 8.96
CA TRP A 57 2.51 5.45 10.09
C TRP A 57 2.49 4.60 11.36
N LEU A 58 3.22 5.07 12.36
CA LEU A 58 3.32 4.45 13.67
C LEU A 58 2.36 5.11 14.65
N VAL A 59 1.73 4.31 15.50
CA VAL A 59 0.96 4.75 16.66
C VAL A 59 1.46 4.04 17.91
N SER A 60 1.46 4.74 19.05
CA SER A 60 1.69 4.09 20.34
C SER A 60 0.47 3.27 20.72
N ARG A 61 0.68 2.05 21.18
CA ARG A 61 -0.36 1.15 21.68
C ARG A 61 -0.87 1.61 23.04
N SER A 62 -0.02 2.25 23.84
CA SER A 62 -0.34 2.71 25.18
C SER A 62 -1.28 3.92 25.19
N ASP A 63 -1.10 4.88 24.29
CA ASP A 63 -1.88 6.14 24.29
C ASP A 63 -2.58 6.46 22.96
N GLY A 64 -2.43 5.61 21.93
CA GLY A 64 -3.06 5.77 20.62
C GLY A 64 -2.50 6.92 19.78
N ARG A 65 -1.47 7.63 20.23
CA ARG A 65 -0.96 8.83 19.55
C ARG A 65 -0.03 8.44 18.39
N PRO A 66 -0.04 9.19 17.27
CA PRO A 66 0.93 9.00 16.21
C PRO A 66 2.36 9.22 16.72
N VAL A 67 3.29 8.41 16.25
CA VAL A 67 4.73 8.50 16.57
C VAL A 67 5.49 8.80 15.29
N GLU A 68 6.35 9.82 15.35
CA GLU A 68 7.18 10.26 14.22
C GLU A 68 8.65 9.97 14.52
N PRO A 69 9.19 8.83 14.05
CA PRO A 69 10.56 8.47 14.31
C PRO A 69 11.52 9.24 13.41
N MET A 70 12.58 9.77 14.02
CA MET A 70 13.60 10.58 13.37
C MET A 70 14.98 9.95 13.58
N LEU A 71 15.76 9.89 12.50
CA LEU A 71 17.13 9.38 12.53
C LEU A 71 18.09 10.51 12.14
N PHE A 72 19.01 10.87 13.03
CA PHE A 72 19.88 12.05 12.89
C PHE A 72 21.33 11.71 12.53
N THR A 73 21.57 10.66 11.73
CA THR A 73 22.92 10.21 11.34
C THR A 73 23.16 10.30 9.83
N ALA A 74 24.43 10.44 9.45
CA ALA A 74 24.90 10.37 8.06
C ALA A 74 25.18 8.93 7.58
N VAL A 75 24.91 7.90 8.40
CA VAL A 75 25.00 6.50 7.98
C VAL A 75 23.95 6.25 6.89
N ASN A 76 24.39 5.69 5.76
CA ASN A 76 23.49 5.33 4.67
C ASN A 76 22.36 4.41 5.17
N LEU A 77 21.12 4.86 4.99
CA LEU A 77 19.94 4.17 5.52
C LEU A 77 19.70 2.80 4.87
N ARG A 78 20.04 2.64 3.58
CA ARG A 78 19.81 1.41 2.81
C ARG A 78 20.81 0.33 3.17
N ASP A 79 22.08 0.67 3.19
CA ASP A 79 23.19 -0.29 3.23
C ASP A 79 23.95 -0.30 4.57
N GLY A 80 23.77 0.74 5.39
CA GLY A 80 24.50 0.94 6.64
C GLY A 80 23.68 0.75 7.91
N GLN A 81 22.36 0.60 7.81
CA GLN A 81 21.44 0.51 8.95
C GLN A 81 20.75 -0.85 9.07
N GLN A 82 20.36 -1.21 10.28
CA GLN A 82 19.54 -2.39 10.54
C GLN A 82 18.19 -2.28 9.81
N PRO A 83 17.61 -3.40 9.32
CA PRO A 83 16.33 -3.37 8.60
C PRO A 83 15.19 -2.71 9.39
N LEU A 84 15.13 -2.92 10.71
CA LEU A 84 14.13 -2.30 11.58
C LEU A 84 14.32 -0.78 11.68
N THR A 85 15.55 -0.30 11.89
CA THR A 85 15.90 1.13 11.89
C THR A 85 15.47 1.79 10.58
N ARG A 86 15.76 1.14 9.46
CA ARG A 86 15.34 1.60 8.13
C ARG A 86 13.83 1.65 7.99
N PHE A 87 13.13 0.57 8.34
CA PHE A 87 11.68 0.48 8.26
C PHE A 87 11.00 1.61 9.06
N LEU A 88 11.41 1.79 10.33
CA LEU A 88 10.85 2.84 11.19
C LEU A 88 11.14 4.24 10.63
N THR A 89 12.34 4.47 10.10
CA THR A 89 12.69 5.77 9.49
C THR A 89 11.89 6.06 8.21
N GLU A 90 11.67 5.06 7.35
CA GLU A 90 11.05 5.24 6.03
C GLU A 90 9.51 5.22 6.07
N ILE A 91 8.87 4.54 7.05
CA ILE A 91 7.44 4.22 7.03
C ILE A 91 6.52 5.42 6.75
N TRP A 92 6.76 6.55 7.40
CA TRP A 92 5.90 7.72 7.29
C TRP A 92 6.12 8.53 6.00
N THR A 93 7.22 8.26 5.29
CA THR A 93 7.54 8.88 3.99
C THR A 93 7.46 7.91 2.81
N ALA A 94 7.11 6.64 3.05
CA ALA A 94 7.16 5.57 2.04
C ALA A 94 6.35 5.87 0.77
N PHE A 95 5.24 6.60 0.90
CA PHE A 95 4.35 7.00 -0.19
C PHE A 95 4.51 8.47 -0.60
N CYS A 96 5.51 9.17 -0.05
CA CYS A 96 5.81 10.55 -0.41
C CYS A 96 6.87 10.58 -1.52
N ALA A 97 6.79 11.58 -2.40
CA ALA A 97 7.87 11.85 -3.35
C ALA A 97 9.11 12.34 -2.57
N PRO A 98 10.21 11.57 -2.56
CA PRO A 98 11.41 12.00 -1.87
C PRO A 98 12.06 13.17 -2.61
N CYS A 99 12.66 14.10 -1.87
CA CYS A 99 13.58 15.06 -2.48
C CYS A 99 14.86 14.30 -2.88
N ARG A 100 15.03 14.05 -4.17
CA ARG A 100 16.19 13.33 -4.72
C ARG A 100 17.05 14.27 -5.56
N PRO A 101 18.37 14.04 -5.62
CA PRO A 101 19.23 14.69 -6.61
C PRO A 101 18.70 14.42 -8.03
N PHE A 102 19.01 15.34 -8.96
CA PHE A 102 18.74 15.11 -10.38
C PHE A 102 19.45 13.84 -10.85
N SER A 103 18.75 13.00 -11.62
CA SER A 103 19.30 11.78 -12.21
C SER A 103 19.06 11.76 -13.71
N TRP A 104 20.12 11.47 -14.46
CA TRP A 104 20.07 11.20 -15.91
C TRP A 104 19.52 9.81 -16.25
N GLY A 105 19.22 8.98 -15.24
CA GLY A 105 18.79 7.60 -15.41
C GLY A 105 19.96 6.59 -15.51
N PRO A 106 19.65 5.29 -15.65
CA PRO A 106 20.62 4.20 -15.49
C PRO A 106 21.72 4.18 -16.57
N LEU A 107 21.41 4.59 -17.79
CA LEU A 107 22.36 4.58 -18.92
C LEU A 107 23.34 5.76 -18.90
N ALA A 108 23.17 6.70 -17.97
CA ALA A 108 24.03 7.88 -17.87
C ALA A 108 25.51 7.51 -17.64
N GLY A 109 25.79 6.38 -16.96
CA GLY A 109 27.14 5.88 -16.74
C GLY A 109 27.92 5.55 -18.01
N GLU A 110 27.23 5.31 -19.12
CA GLU A 110 27.82 4.89 -20.40
C GLU A 110 28.14 6.07 -21.31
N LEU A 111 27.50 7.22 -21.09
CA LEU A 111 27.68 8.39 -21.91
C LEU A 111 29.06 9.04 -21.65
N PRO A 112 29.85 9.32 -22.70
CA PRO A 112 31.19 9.90 -22.57
C PRO A 112 31.15 11.32 -22.00
N PHE A 113 30.02 12.01 -22.16
CA PHE A 113 29.81 13.36 -21.67
C PHE A 113 28.37 13.55 -21.17
N LEU A 114 28.21 14.26 -20.06
CA LEU A 114 26.94 14.79 -19.57
C LEU A 114 27.09 16.31 -19.39
N PRO A 115 26.20 17.12 -19.96
CA PRO A 115 26.26 18.57 -19.82
C PRO A 115 25.90 19.01 -18.40
N ARG A 116 26.34 20.22 -18.04
CA ARG A 116 25.88 20.91 -16.84
C ARG A 116 24.38 21.13 -16.91
N ILE A 117 23.66 20.78 -15.85
CA ILE A 117 22.26 21.15 -15.65
C ILE A 117 22.19 22.29 -14.65
N ARG A 118 21.57 23.40 -15.06
CA ARG A 118 21.42 24.61 -14.26
C ARG A 118 19.97 25.06 -14.24
N HIS A 119 19.52 25.50 -13.07
CA HIS A 119 18.26 26.23 -12.90
C HIS A 119 18.54 27.54 -12.17
N GLY A 120 18.29 28.68 -12.84
CA GLY A 120 18.69 29.99 -12.30
C GLY A 120 20.19 30.03 -12.00
N ARG A 121 20.59 30.39 -10.79
CA ARG A 121 22.01 30.42 -10.37
C ARG A 121 22.51 29.08 -9.79
N SER A 122 21.65 28.07 -9.72
CA SER A 122 21.95 26.78 -9.09
C SER A 122 22.36 25.74 -10.11
N ILE A 123 23.52 25.13 -9.93
CA ILE A 123 23.96 23.96 -10.70
C ILE A 123 23.37 22.72 -10.03
N LEU A 124 22.47 22.02 -10.73
CA LEU A 124 21.81 20.80 -10.24
C LEU A 124 22.65 19.55 -10.55
N HIS A 125 23.40 19.59 -11.64
CA HIS A 125 24.36 18.55 -12.01
C HIS A 125 25.52 19.21 -12.75
N SER A 126 26.74 19.01 -12.26
CA SER A 126 27.96 19.50 -12.91
C SER A 126 28.21 18.75 -14.22
N ALA A 127 28.78 19.41 -15.23
CA ALA A 127 29.27 18.74 -16.43
C ALA A 127 30.24 17.60 -16.06
N ARG A 128 30.12 16.46 -16.75
CA ARG A 128 30.87 15.24 -16.43
C ARG A 128 31.40 14.61 -17.71
N TRP A 129 32.65 14.18 -17.69
CA TRP A 129 33.31 13.43 -18.75
C TRP A 129 33.74 12.04 -18.26
N VAL A 130 33.68 11.05 -19.14
CA VAL A 130 34.22 9.71 -18.91
C VAL A 130 35.37 9.47 -19.86
N ILE A 131 36.58 9.37 -19.33
CA ILE A 131 37.78 9.07 -20.10
C ILE A 131 38.03 7.58 -20.05
N ILE A 132 38.14 6.93 -21.21
CA ILE A 132 38.39 5.50 -21.31
C ILE A 132 39.88 5.30 -21.53
N ALA A 133 40.53 4.46 -20.72
CA ALA A 133 41.97 4.22 -20.79
C ALA A 133 42.42 3.77 -22.19
N ALA A 134 41.59 2.97 -22.88
CA ALA A 134 41.85 2.48 -24.23
C ALA A 134 41.87 3.58 -25.33
N GLN A 135 41.41 4.79 -25.02
CA GLN A 135 41.53 5.94 -25.92
C GLN A 135 42.91 6.61 -25.85
N LEU A 136 43.74 6.23 -24.88
CA LEU A 136 45.07 6.79 -24.65
C LEU A 136 46.15 5.71 -24.86
N PRO A 137 47.40 6.12 -25.13
CA PRO A 137 48.52 5.19 -25.27
C PRO A 137 48.72 4.30 -24.03
N ASN A 138 49.25 3.10 -24.26
CA ASN A 138 49.55 2.12 -23.21
C ASN A 138 50.38 2.74 -22.07
N PRO A 139 50.18 2.28 -20.82
CA PRO A 139 51.04 2.60 -19.69
C PRO A 139 52.53 2.76 -19.94
N ASP A 140 53.12 1.87 -20.74
CA ASP A 140 54.57 1.83 -21.01
C ASP A 140 55.02 2.84 -22.09
N ALA A 141 54.09 3.56 -22.71
CA ALA A 141 54.40 4.57 -23.71
C ALA A 141 55.21 5.74 -23.10
N PRO A 142 56.10 6.38 -23.88
CA PRO A 142 56.78 7.61 -23.45
C PRO A 142 55.79 8.67 -22.99
N LEU A 143 56.16 9.44 -21.96
CA LEU A 143 55.29 10.49 -21.40
C LEU A 143 54.88 11.51 -22.47
N SER A 144 55.79 11.92 -23.35
CA SER A 144 55.50 12.85 -24.45
C SER A 144 54.38 12.33 -25.38
N THR A 145 54.42 11.06 -25.76
CA THR A 145 53.37 10.43 -26.58
C THR A 145 52.02 10.42 -25.87
N TRP A 146 52.03 10.13 -24.57
CA TRP A 146 50.80 10.16 -23.77
C TRP A 146 50.23 11.58 -23.64
N LEU A 147 51.09 12.59 -23.41
CA LEU A 147 50.70 14.00 -23.34
C LEU A 147 50.07 14.49 -24.65
N THR A 148 50.67 14.16 -25.79
CA THR A 148 50.11 14.52 -27.10
C THR A 148 48.73 13.90 -27.32
N ALA A 149 48.57 12.61 -26.98
CA ALA A 149 47.28 11.93 -27.11
C ALA A 149 46.23 12.47 -26.12
N TRP A 150 46.67 12.87 -24.92
CA TRP A 150 45.81 13.52 -23.94
C TRP A 150 45.27 14.85 -24.47
N GLU A 151 46.12 15.72 -25.02
CA GLU A 151 45.66 17.00 -25.58
C GLU A 151 44.73 16.82 -26.79
N GLN A 152 45.02 15.85 -27.67
CA GLN A 152 44.14 15.46 -28.78
C GLN A 152 42.75 14.97 -28.32
N LEU A 153 42.68 14.37 -27.13
CA LEU A 153 41.42 13.96 -26.52
C LEU A 153 40.76 15.11 -25.75
N ARG A 154 41.53 15.95 -25.06
CA ARG A 154 41.01 17.02 -24.21
C ARG A 154 40.32 18.12 -25.02
N GLU A 155 40.89 18.51 -26.16
CA GLU A 155 40.42 19.64 -26.96
C GLU A 155 39.00 19.43 -27.53
N PRO A 156 38.66 18.30 -28.22
CA PRO A 156 37.32 18.12 -28.77
C PRO A 156 36.23 18.01 -27.70
N TYR A 157 36.55 17.43 -26.54
CA TYR A 157 35.64 17.29 -25.41
C TYR A 157 35.55 18.55 -24.55
N LYS A 158 36.37 19.57 -24.83
CA LYS A 158 36.43 20.86 -24.11
C LYS A 158 36.54 20.69 -22.59
N ILE A 159 37.41 19.77 -22.17
CA ILE A 159 37.63 19.49 -20.76
C ILE A 159 38.42 20.65 -20.14
N PRO A 160 37.90 21.32 -19.09
CA PRO A 160 38.59 22.44 -18.46
C PRO A 160 39.88 21.98 -17.75
N SER A 161 40.78 22.91 -17.45
CA SER A 161 42.00 22.62 -16.68
C SER A 161 41.68 22.11 -15.29
N ALA A 162 40.83 22.83 -14.55
CA ALA A 162 40.39 22.40 -13.23
C ALA A 162 39.23 21.39 -13.31
N VAL A 163 39.42 20.20 -12.75
CA VAL A 163 38.39 19.14 -12.65
C VAL A 163 38.45 18.42 -11.31
N PHE A 164 37.37 17.74 -10.93
CA PHE A 164 37.41 16.68 -9.93
C PHE A 164 37.55 15.32 -10.62
N LEU A 165 38.56 14.54 -10.21
CA LEU A 165 38.66 13.12 -10.53
C LEU A 165 37.97 12.28 -9.45
N GLY A 166 37.08 11.39 -9.86
CA GLY A 166 36.35 10.47 -8.99
C GLY A 166 34.84 10.74 -8.96
N ALA A 167 34.16 10.12 -7.99
CA ALA A 167 32.72 10.21 -7.81
C ALA A 167 32.37 10.34 -6.32
N ASP A 168 31.15 10.81 -6.05
CA ASP A 168 30.55 10.86 -4.72
C ASP A 168 31.42 11.56 -3.65
N ASP A 169 31.75 10.84 -2.57
CA ASP A 169 32.53 11.31 -1.42
C ASP A 169 34.05 11.17 -1.62
N ARG A 170 34.48 10.57 -2.74
CA ARG A 170 35.90 10.30 -3.05
C ARG A 170 36.34 11.03 -4.31
N ARG A 171 36.56 12.33 -4.15
CA ARG A 171 36.98 13.22 -5.23
C ARG A 171 38.30 13.91 -4.90
N ILE A 172 39.15 14.05 -5.91
CA ILE A 172 40.41 14.79 -5.85
C ILE A 172 40.32 15.90 -6.88
N ARG A 173 40.62 17.14 -6.47
CA ARG A 173 40.73 18.27 -7.40
C ARG A 173 42.06 18.16 -8.13
N LEU A 174 42.01 18.18 -9.46
CA LEU A 174 43.17 18.21 -10.34
C LEU A 174 43.17 19.52 -11.11
N ASP A 175 44.36 20.04 -11.33
CA ASP A 175 44.65 21.01 -12.37
C ASP A 175 45.37 20.27 -13.49
N LEU A 176 44.72 20.08 -14.63
CA LEU A 176 45.23 19.30 -15.75
C LEU A 176 46.34 20.02 -16.51
N ASP A 177 46.61 21.29 -16.21
CA ASP A 177 47.76 22.01 -16.76
C ASP A 177 49.02 21.82 -15.87
N GLU A 178 48.85 21.31 -14.65
CA GLU A 178 49.95 20.98 -13.73
C GLU A 178 50.47 19.56 -13.97
N PRO A 179 51.75 19.37 -14.38
CA PRO A 179 52.29 18.06 -14.74
C PRO A 179 52.15 16.99 -13.65
N ALA A 180 52.30 17.38 -12.38
CA ALA A 180 52.16 16.46 -11.25
C ALA A 180 50.73 15.92 -11.11
N HIS A 181 49.72 16.75 -11.33
CA HIS A 181 48.32 16.33 -11.29
C HIS A 181 47.93 15.48 -12.50
N LEU A 182 48.47 15.80 -13.67
CA LEU A 182 48.24 14.99 -14.87
C LEU A 182 48.83 13.58 -14.72
N ALA A 183 49.98 13.44 -14.05
CA ALA A 183 50.54 12.15 -13.68
C ALA A 183 49.61 11.33 -12.76
N LEU A 184 48.84 11.97 -11.87
CA LEU A 184 47.82 11.30 -11.05
C LEU A 184 46.68 10.74 -11.91
N LEU A 185 46.21 11.50 -12.90
CA LEU A 185 45.20 11.04 -13.84
C LEU A 185 45.70 9.84 -14.66
N ARG A 186 46.93 9.94 -15.19
CA ARG A 186 47.58 8.84 -15.92
C ARG A 186 47.66 7.57 -15.04
N ASN A 187 48.19 7.67 -13.83
CA ASN A 187 48.28 6.54 -12.90
C ASN A 187 46.91 5.97 -12.52
N HIS A 188 45.87 6.80 -12.40
CA HIS A 188 44.50 6.31 -12.20
C HIS A 188 44.03 5.46 -13.38
N LEU A 189 44.24 5.92 -14.62
CA LEU A 189 43.86 5.22 -15.84
C LEU A 189 44.70 3.95 -16.10
N HIS A 190 45.91 3.86 -15.56
CA HIS A 190 46.68 2.61 -15.57
C HIS A 190 46.05 1.52 -14.70
N ARG A 191 45.43 1.92 -13.59
CA ARG A 191 44.83 0.99 -12.61
C ARG A 191 43.36 0.70 -12.87
N ARG A 192 42.68 1.58 -13.61
CA ARG A 192 41.23 1.56 -13.82
C ARG A 192 40.92 1.82 -15.30
N PRO A 193 39.96 1.09 -15.91
CA PRO A 193 39.64 1.25 -17.32
C PRO A 193 38.99 2.60 -17.66
N LYS A 194 38.51 3.34 -16.66
CA LYS A 194 37.77 4.60 -16.81
C LYS A 194 38.15 5.62 -15.73
N ALA A 195 38.20 6.89 -16.11
CA ALA A 195 38.23 8.02 -15.19
C ALA A 195 36.97 8.87 -15.36
N ILE A 196 36.32 9.20 -14.25
CA ILE A 196 35.20 10.15 -14.23
C ILE A 196 35.76 11.51 -13.83
N LEU A 197 35.63 12.47 -14.72
CA LEU A 197 35.98 13.86 -14.50
C LEU A 197 34.71 14.68 -14.36
N THR A 198 34.64 15.54 -13.35
CA THR A 198 33.52 16.47 -13.16
C THR A 198 34.06 17.89 -13.16
N GLU A 199 33.35 18.82 -13.80
CA GLU A 199 33.74 20.23 -13.76
C GLU A 199 33.80 20.72 -12.31
N THR A 200 34.73 21.63 -12.05
CA THR A 200 34.77 22.42 -10.84
C THR A 200 34.79 23.89 -11.21
N SER A 201 34.27 24.75 -10.35
CA SER A 201 34.32 26.19 -10.57
C SER A 201 35.62 26.76 -10.01
N ASP A 202 36.01 27.91 -10.54
CA ASP A 202 36.94 28.77 -9.85
C ASP A 202 36.35 29.20 -8.51
N GLN A 203 37.22 29.40 -7.53
CA GLN A 203 36.81 29.73 -6.18
C GLN A 203 36.08 31.07 -6.20
N ALA A 204 34.84 31.11 -5.74
CA ALA A 204 34.00 32.31 -5.73
C ALA A 204 34.56 33.49 -4.89
N GLY A 205 35.73 33.33 -4.28
CA GLY A 205 36.42 34.36 -3.49
C GLY A 205 35.81 34.62 -2.11
N TRP A 206 34.62 34.10 -1.81
CA TRP A 206 33.82 34.44 -0.64
C TRP A 206 34.52 34.20 0.71
N ILE A 207 35.41 33.22 0.80
CA ILE A 207 36.17 32.90 2.03
C ILE A 207 37.68 32.89 1.80
N GLY A 208 38.18 33.84 1.00
CA GLY A 208 39.60 33.94 0.70
C GLY A 208 40.14 32.71 -0.04
N GLY A 209 39.34 32.17 -0.95
CA GLY A 209 39.74 31.03 -1.77
C GLY A 209 39.79 29.67 -1.04
N ARG A 210 39.23 29.53 0.16
CA ARG A 210 39.19 28.22 0.81
C ARG A 210 38.05 27.35 0.28
N ALA A 211 38.28 26.05 0.20
CA ALA A 211 37.23 25.07 -0.11
C ALA A 211 36.21 25.02 1.04
N HIS A 212 34.93 25.00 0.72
CA HIS A 212 33.86 24.97 1.71
C HIS A 212 32.59 24.31 1.14
N GLY A 213 31.81 23.72 2.03
CA GLY A 213 30.45 23.26 1.75
C GLY A 213 29.48 23.90 2.73
N VAL A 214 28.27 24.22 2.27
CA VAL A 214 27.20 24.75 3.11
C VAL A 214 26.05 23.74 3.08
N CYS A 215 25.65 23.26 4.25
CA CYS A 215 24.46 22.44 4.40
C CYS A 215 23.30 23.34 4.82
N LEU A 216 22.23 23.35 4.02
CA LEU A 216 21.03 24.13 4.30
C LEU A 216 19.89 23.18 4.64
N THR A 217 19.34 23.31 5.85
CA THR A 217 18.14 22.59 6.25
C THR A 217 16.92 23.37 5.80
N LEU A 218 16.06 22.74 4.99
CA LEU A 218 14.82 23.33 4.51
C LEU A 218 13.65 22.77 5.32
N ALA A 219 12.79 23.65 5.81
CA ALA A 219 11.55 23.29 6.49
C ALA A 219 10.34 23.73 5.66
N ARG A 220 9.26 22.96 5.75
CA ARG A 220 7.98 23.34 5.14
C ARG A 220 7.39 24.53 5.91
N THR A 221 7.00 25.58 5.20
CA THR A 221 6.41 26.80 5.82
C THR A 221 4.90 26.72 6.00
N GLN A 222 4.21 25.86 5.24
CA GLN A 222 2.77 25.64 5.38
C GLN A 222 2.48 24.36 6.16
N SER A 223 1.61 24.46 7.16
CA SER A 223 1.07 23.28 7.84
C SER A 223 0.28 22.44 6.82
N PRO A 224 0.52 21.12 6.73
CA PRO A 224 -0.34 20.26 5.93
C PRO A 224 -1.79 20.40 6.41
N SER A 225 -2.75 20.34 5.49
CA SER A 225 -4.18 20.30 5.84
C SER A 225 -4.40 19.22 6.89
N SER A 226 -5.01 19.59 8.01
CA SER A 226 -5.29 18.69 9.12
C SER A 226 -6.42 17.73 8.73
N GLU A 227 -6.10 16.70 7.95
CA GLU A 227 -6.98 15.54 7.88
C GLU A 227 -7.03 14.90 9.26
N ARG A 228 -8.24 14.69 9.77
CA ARG A 228 -8.44 14.03 11.06
C ARG A 228 -7.82 12.64 10.98
N VAL A 229 -6.81 12.40 11.82
CA VAL A 229 -6.29 11.05 12.03
C VAL A 229 -7.42 10.23 12.65
N ARG A 230 -7.89 9.21 11.94
CA ARG A 230 -8.86 8.27 12.50
C ARG A 230 -8.14 7.46 13.59
N PRO A 231 -8.78 7.24 14.76
CA PRO A 231 -8.20 6.39 15.78
C PRO A 231 -7.96 5.00 15.19
N ALA A 232 -6.71 4.54 15.24
CA ALA A 232 -6.35 3.21 14.79
C ALA A 232 -6.91 2.18 15.79
N ARG A 233 -7.66 1.20 15.31
CA ARG A 233 -8.07 0.04 16.10
C ARG A 233 -7.07 -1.08 15.90
N ALA A 234 -6.75 -1.80 16.97
CA ALA A 234 -5.90 -2.97 16.87
C ALA A 234 -6.53 -3.98 15.90
N ALA A 235 -5.72 -4.53 14.99
CA ALA A 235 -6.16 -5.66 14.19
C ALA A 235 -6.54 -6.80 15.12
N GLY A 236 -7.69 -7.44 14.86
CA GLY A 236 -8.12 -8.60 15.63
C GLY A 236 -7.11 -9.73 15.50
N THR A 237 -6.75 -10.36 16.63
CA THR A 237 -5.90 -11.56 16.67
C THR A 237 -6.71 -12.85 16.72
N VAL A 238 -8.04 -12.76 16.56
CA VAL A 238 -8.93 -13.90 16.63
C VAL A 238 -8.66 -14.81 15.44
N GLU A 239 -8.33 -16.06 15.74
CA GLU A 239 -8.14 -17.11 14.75
C GLU A 239 -9.04 -18.30 15.11
N HIS A 240 -9.95 -18.64 14.22
CA HIS A 240 -10.74 -19.86 14.30
C HIS A 240 -10.01 -20.98 13.55
N ARG A 241 -9.12 -21.68 14.27
CA ARG A 241 -8.37 -22.81 13.76
C ARG A 241 -9.28 -24.00 13.50
N SER A 242 -9.11 -24.61 12.34
CA SER A 242 -9.85 -25.80 11.92
C SER A 242 -9.78 -26.91 12.98
N GLY A 243 -10.90 -27.52 13.31
CA GLY A 243 -11.01 -28.61 14.30
C GLY A 243 -11.08 -28.19 15.77
N LEU A 244 -10.78 -26.93 16.10
CA LEU A 244 -10.72 -26.46 17.50
C LEU A 244 -11.63 -25.25 17.79
N SER A 245 -12.35 -24.78 16.78
CA SER A 245 -13.08 -23.52 16.82
C SER A 245 -14.54 -23.71 16.43
N PRO A 246 -15.45 -22.80 16.83
CA PRO A 246 -16.86 -22.87 16.48
C PRO A 246 -17.15 -22.54 15.00
N TRP A 247 -16.17 -22.72 14.11
CA TRP A 247 -16.27 -22.42 12.69
C TRP A 247 -15.57 -23.50 11.88
N LEU A 248 -16.24 -23.94 10.81
CA LEU A 248 -15.61 -24.63 9.70
C LEU A 248 -15.49 -23.64 8.54
N TYR A 249 -14.28 -23.46 8.03
CA TYR A 249 -14.01 -22.62 6.88
C TYR A 249 -13.41 -23.43 5.74
N ALA A 250 -14.13 -23.47 4.62
CA ALA A 250 -13.74 -24.17 3.41
C ALA A 250 -13.48 -23.21 2.25
N ARG A 251 -12.52 -23.58 1.39
CA ARG A 251 -12.33 -23.00 0.06
C ARG A 251 -12.71 -24.03 -0.98
N LEU A 252 -13.70 -23.73 -1.81
CA LEU A 252 -14.21 -24.61 -2.86
C LEU A 252 -13.73 -24.10 -4.22
N PHE A 253 -12.88 -24.87 -4.90
CA PHE A 253 -12.31 -24.52 -6.20
C PHE A 253 -13.09 -25.21 -7.31
N GLY A 254 -13.64 -24.44 -8.25
CA GLY A 254 -14.48 -25.00 -9.31
C GLY A 254 -15.30 -23.95 -10.04
N ARG A 255 -16.35 -24.41 -10.70
CA ARG A 255 -17.31 -23.58 -11.41
C ARG A 255 -18.23 -22.89 -10.39
N CYS A 256 -17.78 -21.77 -9.85
CA CYS A 256 -18.41 -21.08 -8.71
C CYS A 256 -19.91 -20.82 -8.88
N ASP A 257 -20.35 -20.45 -10.08
CA ASP A 257 -21.77 -20.20 -10.37
C ASP A 257 -22.61 -21.47 -10.27
N ASP A 258 -22.10 -22.58 -10.79
CA ASP A 258 -22.80 -23.86 -10.78
C ASP A 258 -22.79 -24.49 -9.38
N ILE A 259 -21.69 -24.32 -8.63
CA ILE A 259 -21.64 -24.71 -7.20
C ILE A 259 -22.68 -23.94 -6.40
N LEU A 260 -22.77 -22.62 -6.61
CA LEU A 260 -23.74 -21.79 -5.89
C LEU A 260 -25.19 -22.10 -6.29
N ALA A 261 -25.44 -22.57 -7.51
CA ALA A 261 -26.77 -23.03 -7.91
C ALA A 261 -27.23 -24.26 -7.10
N GLN A 262 -26.30 -25.05 -6.54
CA GLN A 262 -26.58 -26.19 -5.66
C GLN A 262 -26.42 -25.85 -4.16
N ALA A 263 -26.10 -24.59 -3.82
CA ALA A 263 -25.81 -24.22 -2.43
C ALA A 263 -27.04 -24.23 -1.51
N TRP A 264 -28.26 -24.34 -2.05
CA TRP A 264 -29.47 -24.52 -1.24
C TRP A 264 -29.44 -25.84 -0.46
N GLU A 265 -28.75 -26.87 -0.95
CA GLU A 265 -28.57 -28.15 -0.25
C GLU A 265 -27.77 -28.00 1.05
N LEU A 266 -26.95 -26.95 1.16
CA LEU A 266 -26.22 -26.65 2.40
C LEU A 266 -27.17 -26.31 3.55
N ASP A 267 -28.32 -25.68 3.27
CA ASP A 267 -29.29 -25.33 4.32
C ASP A 267 -29.79 -26.60 5.02
N ASP A 268 -30.05 -27.66 4.24
CA ASP A 268 -30.50 -28.96 4.75
C ASP A 268 -29.35 -29.74 5.44
N LEU A 269 -28.13 -29.64 4.91
CA LEU A 269 -26.99 -30.42 5.39
C LEU A 269 -26.37 -29.87 6.68
N ILE A 270 -26.25 -28.56 6.81
CA ILE A 270 -25.46 -27.92 7.87
C ILE A 270 -26.24 -26.84 8.63
N GLY A 271 -27.49 -26.58 8.23
CA GLY A 271 -28.36 -25.59 8.84
C GLY A 271 -28.08 -24.16 8.35
N GLU A 272 -28.99 -23.26 8.70
CA GLU A 272 -28.86 -21.85 8.36
C GLU A 272 -27.75 -21.14 9.16
N GLY A 273 -27.14 -20.13 8.55
CA GLY A 273 -26.10 -19.29 9.19
C GLY A 273 -24.73 -19.35 8.51
N TRP A 274 -24.57 -20.23 7.52
CA TRP A 274 -23.37 -20.22 6.69
C TRP A 274 -23.37 -19.00 5.75
N TRP A 275 -22.19 -18.59 5.32
CA TRP A 275 -22.04 -17.52 4.35
C TRP A 275 -20.83 -17.75 3.46
N PHE A 276 -20.85 -17.12 2.29
CA PHE A 276 -19.78 -17.24 1.32
C PHE A 276 -19.31 -15.88 0.79
N ILE A 277 -18.12 -15.87 0.22
CA ILE A 277 -17.60 -14.80 -0.64
C ILE A 277 -16.89 -15.45 -1.84
N ARG A 278 -17.02 -14.85 -3.03
CA ARG A 278 -16.27 -15.25 -4.24
C ARG A 278 -14.89 -14.61 -4.26
N TYR A 279 -13.87 -15.38 -4.63
CA TYR A 279 -12.50 -14.89 -4.82
C TYR A 279 -11.95 -15.40 -6.15
N HIS A 280 -10.99 -14.66 -6.73
CA HIS A 280 -10.38 -15.00 -8.03
C HIS A 280 -8.92 -15.49 -7.91
N GLU A 281 -8.26 -15.27 -6.78
CA GLU A 281 -6.86 -15.64 -6.58
C GLU A 281 -6.67 -16.64 -5.42
N PRO A 282 -5.83 -17.68 -5.58
CA PRO A 282 -4.96 -17.96 -6.73
C PRO A 282 -5.69 -18.52 -7.97
N LYS A 283 -6.91 -19.04 -7.79
CA LYS A 283 -7.86 -19.43 -8.85
C LYS A 283 -9.27 -19.05 -8.39
N PRO A 284 -10.27 -18.96 -9.29
CA PRO A 284 -11.66 -18.76 -8.92
C PRO A 284 -12.13 -19.80 -7.89
N HIS A 285 -12.61 -19.34 -6.74
CA HIS A 285 -13.07 -20.18 -5.64
C HIS A 285 -14.10 -19.47 -4.76
N LEU A 286 -14.90 -20.28 -4.07
CA LEU A 286 -15.79 -19.82 -3.01
C LEU A 286 -15.12 -20.01 -1.66
N ARG A 287 -15.26 -19.03 -0.78
CA ARG A 287 -14.85 -19.15 0.61
C ARG A 287 -16.09 -19.27 1.48
N VAL A 288 -16.42 -20.48 1.91
CA VAL A 288 -17.64 -20.80 2.67
C VAL A 288 -17.29 -20.94 4.14
N ARG A 289 -17.97 -20.18 5.01
CA ARG A 289 -17.84 -20.24 6.47
C ARG A 289 -19.12 -20.80 7.04
N ILE A 290 -18.98 -21.76 7.93
CA ILE A 290 -20.08 -22.50 8.53
C ILE A 290 -19.91 -22.40 10.05
N PRO A 291 -20.85 -21.74 10.76
CA PRO A 291 -20.83 -21.73 12.21
C PRO A 291 -21.18 -23.12 12.75
N LEU A 292 -20.45 -23.57 13.78
CA LEU A 292 -20.71 -24.83 14.46
C LEU A 292 -21.53 -24.57 15.71
N ARG A 293 -22.64 -25.30 15.84
CA ARG A 293 -23.58 -25.16 16.97
C ARG A 293 -23.12 -25.91 18.22
N GLU A 294 -22.33 -26.96 18.03
CA GLU A 294 -21.88 -27.85 19.09
C GLU A 294 -20.34 -27.89 19.13
N PRO A 295 -19.73 -27.99 20.34
CA PRO A 295 -18.26 -28.06 20.47
C PRO A 295 -17.62 -29.19 19.66
N ASP A 296 -18.29 -30.35 19.57
CA ASP A 296 -17.81 -31.53 18.83
C ASP A 296 -18.37 -31.59 17.38
N GLY A 297 -19.04 -30.53 16.93
CA GLY A 297 -19.74 -30.49 15.64
C GLY A 297 -18.83 -30.43 14.40
N PHE A 298 -17.52 -30.27 14.57
CA PHE A 298 -16.58 -30.12 13.45
C PHE A 298 -16.54 -31.39 12.58
N GLY A 299 -16.35 -32.56 13.18
CA GLY A 299 -16.25 -33.84 12.46
C GLY A 299 -17.49 -34.12 11.61
N PRO A 300 -18.70 -34.16 12.20
CA PRO A 300 -19.93 -34.39 11.45
C PRO A 300 -20.20 -33.36 10.35
N THR A 301 -19.88 -32.08 10.60
CA THR A 301 -20.08 -31.02 9.60
C THR A 301 -19.08 -31.13 8.45
N ALA A 302 -17.82 -31.48 8.75
CA ALA A 302 -16.81 -31.72 7.73
C ALA A 302 -17.13 -32.95 6.87
N GLU A 303 -17.66 -34.02 7.47
CA GLU A 303 -18.13 -35.20 6.74
C GLU A 303 -19.28 -34.85 5.78
N ARG A 304 -20.32 -34.14 6.26
CA ARG A 304 -21.43 -33.70 5.41
C ARG A 304 -20.98 -32.78 4.27
N LEU A 305 -20.08 -31.84 4.56
CA LEU A 305 -19.48 -31.00 3.52
C LEU A 305 -18.68 -31.83 2.52
N GLY A 306 -17.94 -32.84 2.98
CA GLY A 306 -17.19 -33.77 2.13
C GLY A 306 -18.09 -34.57 1.19
N CYS A 307 -19.17 -35.14 1.70
CA CYS A 307 -20.15 -35.87 0.88
C CYS A 307 -20.79 -34.97 -0.19
N TRP A 308 -21.14 -33.73 0.17
CA TRP A 308 -21.66 -32.76 -0.78
C TRP A 308 -20.61 -32.36 -1.83
N ALA A 309 -19.37 -32.12 -1.40
CA ALA A 309 -18.25 -31.84 -2.28
C ALA A 309 -17.98 -32.99 -3.27
N ASP A 310 -18.08 -34.24 -2.83
CA ASP A 310 -17.95 -35.42 -3.70
C ASP A 310 -19.06 -35.48 -4.75
N SER A 311 -20.30 -35.15 -4.37
CA SER A 311 -21.42 -35.04 -5.32
C SER A 311 -21.15 -33.97 -6.39
N LEU A 312 -20.71 -32.78 -5.97
CA LEU A 312 -20.35 -31.70 -6.90
C LEU A 312 -19.16 -32.07 -7.80
N ALA A 313 -18.21 -32.86 -7.29
CA ALA A 313 -17.06 -33.32 -8.06
C ALA A 313 -17.48 -34.38 -9.10
N ALA A 314 -18.40 -35.29 -8.74
CA ALA A 314 -18.98 -36.27 -9.67
C ALA A 314 -19.72 -35.60 -10.84
N ASP A 315 -20.37 -34.46 -10.59
CA ASP A 315 -21.02 -33.62 -11.61
C ASP A 315 -20.05 -32.71 -12.37
N GLY A 316 -18.74 -32.73 -12.04
CA GLY A 316 -17.71 -31.90 -12.66
C GLY A 316 -17.79 -30.40 -12.31
N LEU A 317 -18.52 -30.04 -11.26
CA LEU A 317 -18.71 -28.66 -10.80
C LEU A 317 -17.59 -28.21 -9.86
N LEU A 318 -17.14 -29.13 -8.98
CA LEU A 318 -16.04 -28.92 -8.05
C LEU A 318 -14.77 -29.63 -8.55
N HIS A 319 -13.63 -28.96 -8.45
CA HIS A 319 -12.32 -29.53 -8.76
C HIS A 319 -11.55 -29.95 -7.51
N ASP A 320 -11.61 -29.13 -6.46
CA ASP A 320 -10.87 -29.37 -5.21
C ASP A 320 -11.48 -28.54 -4.07
N TYR A 321 -11.21 -28.91 -2.81
CA TYR A 321 -11.50 -28.07 -1.66
C TYR A 321 -10.46 -28.17 -0.56
N THR A 322 -10.35 -27.12 0.26
CA THR A 322 -9.44 -27.08 1.41
C THR A 322 -10.15 -26.55 2.65
N LEU A 323 -9.77 -27.08 3.82
CA LEU A 323 -10.18 -26.56 5.12
C LEU A 323 -9.10 -25.63 5.68
N ASN A 324 -9.49 -24.46 6.17
CA ASN A 324 -8.57 -23.39 6.54
C ASN A 324 -8.92 -22.75 7.89
N THR A 325 -8.00 -21.95 8.42
CA THR A 325 -8.25 -21.10 9.59
C THR A 325 -9.07 -19.87 9.18
N TYR A 326 -10.21 -19.65 9.83
CA TYR A 326 -11.01 -18.44 9.64
C TYR A 326 -10.47 -17.31 10.52
N ARG A 327 -10.21 -16.15 9.92
CA ARG A 327 -9.73 -14.95 10.60
C ARG A 327 -10.74 -13.82 10.36
N PRO A 328 -11.66 -13.56 11.31
CA PRO A 328 -12.63 -12.49 11.17
C PRO A 328 -11.97 -11.11 11.07
N GLU A 329 -12.57 -10.23 10.28
CA GLU A 329 -12.05 -8.88 10.08
C GLU A 329 -12.59 -7.93 11.15
N ALA A 330 -11.71 -7.45 12.04
CA ALA A 330 -12.09 -6.57 13.15
C ALA A 330 -12.70 -5.22 12.73
N ARG A 331 -12.69 -4.88 11.43
CA ARG A 331 -13.38 -3.70 10.89
C ARG A 331 -14.89 -3.77 11.08
N PHE A 332 -15.46 -4.97 11.19
CA PHE A 332 -16.89 -5.18 11.47
C PHE A 332 -17.22 -5.26 12.97
N GLY A 333 -16.29 -4.83 13.84
CA GLY A 333 -16.42 -4.92 15.28
C GLY A 333 -15.82 -6.19 15.87
N THR A 334 -16.14 -6.44 17.15
CA THR A 334 -15.63 -7.58 17.93
C THR A 334 -16.73 -8.17 18.79
N GLY A 335 -16.59 -9.43 19.22
CA GLY A 335 -17.57 -10.06 20.11
C GLY A 335 -18.98 -10.07 19.49
N ALA A 336 -19.97 -9.58 20.24
CA ALA A 336 -21.37 -9.56 19.80
C ALA A 336 -21.60 -8.76 18.51
N THR A 337 -20.87 -7.65 18.33
CA THR A 337 -21.01 -6.80 17.14
C THR A 337 -20.50 -7.50 15.88
N LEU A 338 -19.40 -8.25 16.00
CA LEU A 338 -18.91 -9.10 14.92
C LEU A 338 -19.90 -10.23 14.60
N ALA A 339 -20.49 -10.87 15.61
CA ALA A 339 -21.49 -11.92 15.41
C ALA A 339 -22.76 -11.40 14.71
N ALA A 340 -23.19 -10.17 15.02
CA ALA A 340 -24.28 -9.50 14.31
C ALA A 340 -23.90 -9.20 12.84
N ALA A 341 -22.66 -8.78 12.57
CA ALA A 341 -22.16 -8.62 11.20
C ALA A 341 -22.18 -9.96 10.42
N GLU A 342 -21.76 -11.06 11.06
CA GLU A 342 -21.78 -12.40 10.47
C GLU A 342 -23.21 -12.89 10.18
N THR A 343 -24.19 -12.44 10.97
CA THR A 343 -25.61 -12.69 10.71
C THR A 343 -26.09 -11.96 9.45
N VAL A 344 -25.64 -10.71 9.23
CA VAL A 344 -25.85 -10.00 7.96
C VAL A 344 -25.19 -10.75 6.80
N PHE A 345 -23.97 -11.26 6.98
CA PHE A 345 -23.27 -12.01 5.93
C PHE A 345 -24.02 -13.28 5.52
N ALA A 346 -24.57 -14.01 6.50
CA ALA A 346 -25.40 -15.18 6.24
C ALA A 346 -26.68 -14.79 5.50
N ALA A 347 -27.45 -13.83 6.03
CA ALA A 347 -28.70 -13.40 5.40
C ALA A 347 -28.49 -12.93 3.94
N ASP A 348 -27.45 -12.14 3.70
CA ASP A 348 -27.09 -11.69 2.35
C ASP A 348 -26.67 -12.86 1.44
N SER A 349 -25.90 -13.82 1.94
CA SER A 349 -25.53 -15.03 1.18
C SER A 349 -26.75 -15.85 0.75
N HIS A 350 -27.72 -16.09 1.63
CA HIS A 350 -28.95 -16.83 1.28
C HIS A 350 -29.80 -16.06 0.26
N LEU A 351 -29.90 -14.72 0.38
CA LEU A 351 -30.58 -13.89 -0.60
C LEU A 351 -29.93 -13.99 -1.98
N VAL A 352 -28.59 -13.93 -2.03
CA VAL A 352 -27.81 -14.00 -3.26
C VAL A 352 -28.05 -15.32 -3.99
N VAL A 353 -27.98 -16.46 -3.30
CA VAL A 353 -28.18 -17.80 -3.90
C VAL A 353 -29.53 -17.90 -4.63
N ARG A 354 -30.59 -17.34 -4.04
CA ARG A 354 -31.95 -17.31 -4.65
C ARG A 354 -32.07 -16.40 -5.87
N ARG A 355 -31.03 -15.60 -6.17
CA ARG A 355 -31.07 -14.48 -7.12
C ARG A 355 -29.93 -14.49 -8.14
N LEU A 356 -29.26 -15.64 -8.32
CA LEU A 356 -28.14 -15.78 -9.24
C LEU A 356 -28.53 -15.79 -10.72
N SER A 357 -29.81 -15.98 -11.03
CA SER A 357 -30.36 -15.99 -12.39
C SER A 357 -30.64 -14.57 -12.92
N GLY A 358 -30.53 -14.40 -14.25
CA GLY A 358 -30.84 -13.14 -14.92
C GLY A 358 -29.68 -12.13 -14.91
N ASP A 359 -30.02 -10.85 -14.97
CA ASP A 359 -29.03 -9.77 -15.04
C ASP A 359 -28.47 -9.43 -13.66
N ARG A 360 -27.28 -9.95 -13.36
CA ARG A 360 -26.64 -9.80 -12.05
C ARG A 360 -26.35 -8.36 -11.68
N GLU A 361 -26.07 -7.46 -12.62
CA GLU A 361 -25.78 -6.07 -12.30
C GLU A 361 -27.04 -5.33 -11.85
N ILE A 362 -28.18 -5.64 -12.46
CA ILE A 362 -29.48 -5.10 -12.05
C ILE A 362 -29.83 -5.57 -10.64
N THR A 363 -29.73 -6.88 -10.41
CA THR A 363 -30.05 -7.50 -9.12
C THR A 363 -29.11 -7.02 -8.02
N THR A 364 -27.81 -6.89 -8.33
CA THR A 364 -26.81 -6.33 -7.40
C THR A 364 -27.17 -4.88 -7.06
N ALA A 365 -27.43 -4.02 -8.06
CA ALA A 365 -27.81 -2.64 -7.79
C ALA A 365 -29.09 -2.51 -6.94
N ALA A 366 -30.06 -3.40 -7.11
CA ALA A 366 -31.25 -3.47 -6.24
C ALA A 366 -30.87 -3.87 -4.80
N GLY A 367 -30.04 -4.90 -4.64
CA GLY A 367 -29.55 -5.35 -3.34
C GLY A 367 -28.75 -4.26 -2.60
N LEU A 368 -27.90 -3.51 -3.30
CA LEU A 368 -27.15 -2.37 -2.73
C LEU A 368 -28.09 -1.32 -2.11
N ILE A 369 -29.21 -0.99 -2.78
CA ILE A 369 -30.20 -0.04 -2.25
C ILE A 369 -30.90 -0.64 -1.03
N ARG A 370 -31.20 -1.96 -1.02
CA ARG A 370 -31.82 -2.62 0.15
C ARG A 370 -30.89 -2.69 1.35
N ILE A 371 -29.61 -2.97 1.14
CA ILE A 371 -28.62 -2.95 2.22
C ILE A 371 -28.49 -1.54 2.79
N ALA A 372 -28.37 -0.51 1.93
CA ALA A 372 -28.31 0.88 2.39
C ALA A 372 -29.57 1.28 3.17
N THR A 373 -30.75 0.81 2.76
CA THR A 373 -32.02 1.14 3.42
C THR A 373 -32.22 0.37 4.73
N GLY A 374 -31.75 -0.88 4.82
CA GLY A 374 -31.84 -1.66 6.05
C GLY A 374 -30.81 -1.25 7.11
N PHE A 375 -29.64 -0.76 6.69
CA PHE A 375 -28.56 -0.36 7.60
C PHE A 375 -28.65 1.11 8.05
N THR A 376 -29.40 1.95 7.33
CA THR A 376 -29.53 3.38 7.63
C THR A 376 -30.97 3.84 7.49
N ALA A 377 -31.36 4.85 8.28
CA ALA A 377 -32.70 5.43 8.20
C ALA A 377 -33.04 6.06 6.83
N SER A 378 -32.04 6.43 6.01
CA SER A 378 -32.21 7.08 4.70
C SER A 378 -31.23 6.52 3.65
N GLY A 379 -31.35 5.22 3.34
CA GLY A 379 -30.44 4.52 2.42
C GLY A 379 -30.26 5.17 1.04
N PRO A 380 -31.34 5.60 0.34
CA PRO A 380 -31.23 6.31 -0.93
C PRO A 380 -30.46 7.63 -0.82
N GLU A 381 -30.57 8.35 0.29
CA GLU A 381 -29.83 9.59 0.50
C GLU A 381 -28.35 9.33 0.71
N TRP A 382 -28.01 8.35 1.55
CA TRP A 382 -26.63 7.94 1.76
C TRP A 382 -25.93 7.61 0.45
N LEU A 383 -26.58 6.82 -0.44
CA LEU A 383 -26.05 6.47 -1.75
C LEU A 383 -25.79 7.69 -2.65
N ILE A 384 -26.65 8.71 -2.59
CA ILE A 384 -26.51 9.93 -3.40
C ILE A 384 -25.29 10.75 -2.96
N GLU A 385 -25.06 10.81 -1.65
CA GLU A 385 -24.02 11.62 -1.01
C GLU A 385 -22.65 10.95 -1.04
N HIS A 386 -22.59 9.63 -0.81
CA HIS A 386 -21.33 8.91 -0.54
C HIS A 386 -20.79 8.13 -1.75
N VAL A 387 -21.65 7.73 -2.70
CA VAL A 387 -21.16 7.03 -3.90
C VAL A 387 -20.47 8.02 -4.83
N ASP A 388 -19.23 7.69 -5.18
CA ASP A 388 -18.42 8.53 -6.05
C ASP A 388 -19.07 8.70 -7.43
N HIS A 389 -19.17 9.96 -7.84
CA HIS A 389 -19.74 10.42 -9.10
C HIS A 389 -18.68 11.15 -9.95
N ARG A 390 -17.44 11.26 -9.46
CA ARG A 390 -16.34 12.00 -10.11
C ARG A 390 -15.32 11.02 -10.66
N GLY A 391 -14.89 11.26 -11.91
CA GLY A 391 -13.95 10.38 -12.62
C GLY A 391 -14.66 9.45 -13.59
N GLN A 392 -14.94 9.95 -14.79
CA GLN A 392 -15.45 9.14 -15.88
C GLN A 392 -14.26 8.44 -16.57
N THR A 393 -14.12 7.14 -16.35
CA THR A 393 -13.35 6.24 -17.22
C THR A 393 -14.22 5.75 -18.39
N PRO A 394 -13.66 5.26 -19.51
CA PRO A 394 -14.46 4.73 -20.62
C PRO A 394 -15.45 3.62 -20.24
N ALA A 395 -15.15 2.83 -19.19
CA ALA A 395 -16.05 1.83 -18.61
C ALA A 395 -17.32 2.44 -17.96
N ASP A 396 -17.32 3.76 -17.74
CA ASP A 396 -18.40 4.53 -17.13
C ASP A 396 -19.43 5.06 -18.13
N GLN A 397 -19.22 4.82 -19.42
CA GLN A 397 -20.14 5.21 -20.50
C GLN A 397 -21.30 4.20 -20.71
N ARG A 398 -21.39 3.16 -19.87
CA ARG A 398 -22.46 2.16 -19.97
C ARG A 398 -23.83 2.79 -19.67
N PRO A 399 -24.87 2.48 -20.47
CA PRO A 399 -26.17 3.13 -20.36
C PRO A 399 -26.85 2.84 -19.01
N ILE A 400 -27.33 3.89 -18.34
CA ILE A 400 -28.03 3.80 -17.04
C ILE A 400 -29.55 3.95 -17.21
N GLY A 401 -30.01 4.81 -18.11
CA GLY A 401 -31.41 5.28 -18.16
C GLY A 401 -32.46 4.16 -18.29
N ALA A 402 -32.29 3.22 -19.22
CA ALA A 402 -33.21 2.09 -19.41
C ALA A 402 -33.11 1.06 -18.26
N ARG A 403 -31.88 0.81 -17.77
CA ARG A 403 -31.59 -0.16 -16.72
C ARG A 403 -32.13 0.25 -15.35
N ARG A 404 -32.22 1.56 -15.08
CA ARG A 404 -32.85 2.10 -13.86
C ARG A 404 -34.28 1.59 -13.66
N LYS A 405 -35.08 1.48 -14.72
CA LYS A 405 -36.44 0.93 -14.64
C LYS A 405 -36.45 -0.56 -14.28
N GLN A 406 -35.43 -1.31 -14.71
CA GLN A 406 -35.26 -2.72 -14.38
C GLN A 406 -34.86 -2.87 -12.90
N VAL A 407 -33.96 -2.02 -12.38
CA VAL A 407 -33.61 -2.01 -10.94
C VAL A 407 -34.84 -1.72 -10.09
N LEU A 408 -35.68 -0.74 -10.46
CA LEU A 408 -36.92 -0.45 -9.74
C LEU A 408 -37.91 -1.61 -9.72
N ARG A 409 -37.90 -2.48 -10.75
CA ARG A 409 -38.72 -3.70 -10.77
C ARG A 409 -38.10 -4.75 -9.85
N ALA A 410 -36.80 -5.01 -10.00
CA ALA A 410 -36.07 -5.94 -9.15
C ALA A 410 -36.21 -5.59 -7.66
N LEU A 411 -36.22 -4.31 -7.30
CA LEU A 411 -36.44 -3.84 -5.92
C LEU A 411 -37.79 -4.25 -5.32
N ARG A 412 -38.83 -4.44 -6.14
CA ARG A 412 -40.14 -4.89 -5.65
C ARG A 412 -40.16 -6.39 -5.40
N ASP A 413 -39.32 -7.12 -6.13
CA ASP A 413 -39.24 -8.57 -6.02
C ASP A 413 -38.29 -8.98 -4.90
N VAL A 414 -37.40 -8.09 -4.44
CA VAL A 414 -36.45 -8.31 -3.35
C VAL A 414 -37.11 -7.88 -2.03
N ASP A 415 -37.92 -8.76 -1.47
CA ASP A 415 -38.33 -8.69 -0.07
C ASP A 415 -37.60 -9.78 0.71
N ASP A 416 -36.88 -9.37 1.76
CA ASP A 416 -36.14 -10.27 2.65
C ASP A 416 -36.10 -9.67 4.05
N ASP A 417 -37.16 -9.94 4.81
CA ASP A 417 -37.31 -9.53 6.20
C ASP A 417 -36.08 -9.93 7.02
N ARG A 418 -35.48 -11.10 6.76
CA ARG A 418 -34.33 -11.58 7.53
C ARG A 418 -33.11 -10.70 7.33
N LEU A 419 -32.80 -10.32 6.10
CA LEU A 419 -31.70 -9.40 5.83
C LEU A 419 -31.95 -8.03 6.46
N GLN A 420 -33.18 -7.49 6.38
CA GLN A 420 -33.51 -6.20 6.98
C GLN A 420 -33.38 -6.22 8.51
N HIS A 421 -33.88 -7.27 9.18
CA HIS A 421 -33.72 -7.42 10.63
C HIS A 421 -32.25 -7.57 11.04
N ALA A 422 -31.46 -8.36 10.29
CA ALA A 422 -30.03 -8.52 10.57
C ALA A 422 -29.25 -7.21 10.40
N LEU A 423 -29.58 -6.39 9.39
CA LEU A 423 -28.95 -5.09 9.17
C LEU A 423 -29.27 -4.11 10.30
N ALA A 424 -30.52 -4.07 10.76
CA ALA A 424 -30.94 -3.21 11.86
C ALA A 424 -30.27 -3.62 13.18
N ASP A 425 -30.23 -4.92 13.50
CA ASP A 425 -29.56 -5.43 14.71
C ASP A 425 -28.04 -5.15 14.68
N TYR A 426 -27.39 -5.39 13.54
CA TYR A 426 -25.98 -5.05 13.38
C TYR A 426 -25.74 -3.55 13.51
N ARG A 427 -26.64 -2.72 12.98
CA ARG A 427 -26.54 -1.26 13.11
C ARG A 427 -26.59 -0.82 14.57
N ASP A 428 -27.53 -1.36 15.35
CA ASP A 428 -27.64 -1.07 16.78
C ASP A 428 -26.38 -1.46 17.55
N HIS A 429 -25.80 -2.62 17.24
CA HIS A 429 -24.53 -3.07 17.81
C HIS A 429 -23.36 -2.14 17.42
N ALA A 430 -23.27 -1.75 16.15
CA ALA A 430 -22.26 -0.85 15.64
C ALA A 430 -22.30 0.52 16.33
N ASP A 431 -23.49 1.08 16.54
CA ASP A 431 -23.68 2.36 17.23
C ASP A 431 -23.27 2.26 18.72
N ARG A 432 -23.64 1.16 19.40
CA ARG A 432 -23.23 0.91 20.81
C ARG A 432 -21.71 0.82 20.97
N ASP A 433 -21.03 0.22 20.00
CA ASP A 433 -19.57 0.06 19.98
C ASP A 433 -18.82 1.28 19.37
N GLY A 434 -19.55 2.36 19.05
CA GLY A 434 -19.00 3.59 18.48
C GLY A 434 -18.26 3.36 17.16
N LEU A 435 -18.74 2.43 16.33
CA LEU A 435 -18.26 2.24 14.97
C LEU A 435 -18.79 3.36 14.06
N ASP A 436 -17.95 3.80 13.14
CA ASP A 436 -18.37 4.75 12.11
C ASP A 436 -19.24 4.02 11.07
N PRO A 437 -20.52 4.37 10.90
CA PRO A 437 -21.43 3.62 10.04
C PRO A 437 -21.13 3.75 8.55
N ASP A 438 -20.53 4.86 8.11
CA ASP A 438 -20.27 5.11 6.69
C ASP A 438 -19.29 4.09 6.08
N PRO A 439 -18.09 3.84 6.67
CA PRO A 439 -17.21 2.80 6.17
C PRO A 439 -17.80 1.39 6.35
N LEU A 440 -18.60 1.14 7.39
CA LEU A 440 -19.28 -0.15 7.55
C LEU A 440 -20.26 -0.40 6.41
N LEU A 441 -21.09 0.58 6.07
CA LEU A 441 -22.04 0.45 4.97
C LEU A 441 -21.29 0.26 3.64
N ALA A 442 -20.23 1.04 3.39
CA ALA A 442 -19.40 0.85 2.20
C ALA A 442 -18.85 -0.59 2.10
N ASP A 443 -18.39 -1.16 3.22
CA ASP A 443 -17.90 -2.54 3.27
C ASP A 443 -19.02 -3.57 3.07
N LEU A 444 -20.23 -3.37 3.61
CA LEU A 444 -21.38 -4.24 3.36
C LEU A 444 -21.80 -4.24 1.89
N LEU A 445 -21.83 -3.06 1.26
CA LEU A 445 -22.11 -2.89 -0.16
C LEU A 445 -21.06 -3.62 -1.03
N HIS A 446 -19.78 -3.50 -0.66
CA HIS A 446 -18.68 -4.21 -1.31
C HIS A 446 -18.86 -5.74 -1.20
N LEU A 447 -19.15 -6.25 0.00
CA LEU A 447 -19.34 -7.68 0.23
C LEU A 447 -20.53 -8.24 -0.56
N HIS A 448 -21.63 -7.50 -0.68
CA HIS A 448 -22.78 -7.90 -1.48
C HIS A 448 -22.42 -8.03 -2.97
N HIS A 449 -21.72 -7.03 -3.54
CA HIS A 449 -21.24 -7.11 -4.92
C HIS A 449 -20.29 -8.32 -5.11
N ALA A 450 -19.37 -8.54 -4.17
CA ALA A 450 -18.46 -9.67 -4.19
C ALA A 450 -19.17 -11.04 -4.10
N ARG A 451 -20.35 -11.12 -3.47
CA ARG A 451 -21.17 -12.34 -3.45
C ARG A 451 -21.95 -12.55 -4.74
N MET A 452 -22.53 -11.49 -5.30
CA MET A 452 -23.34 -11.55 -6.52
C MET A 452 -22.49 -11.82 -7.77
N ILE A 453 -21.39 -11.08 -7.94
CA ILE A 453 -20.61 -11.05 -9.17
C ILE A 453 -19.20 -11.58 -8.91
N GLY A 454 -18.58 -11.17 -7.81
CA GLY A 454 -17.19 -11.44 -7.48
C GLY A 454 -16.34 -10.17 -7.52
N VAL A 455 -15.05 -10.31 -7.18
CA VAL A 455 -14.12 -9.17 -7.11
C VAL A 455 -13.86 -8.59 -8.50
N ASP A 456 -14.62 -7.54 -8.86
CA ASP A 456 -14.48 -6.74 -10.09
C ASP A 456 -14.82 -5.27 -9.79
N SER A 457 -13.77 -4.45 -9.63
CA SER A 457 -13.91 -3.04 -9.28
C SER A 457 -14.61 -2.20 -10.37
N ALA A 458 -14.56 -2.61 -11.64
CA ALA A 458 -15.23 -1.88 -12.71
C ALA A 458 -16.74 -2.18 -12.72
N SER A 459 -17.11 -3.45 -12.48
CA SER A 459 -18.51 -3.84 -12.27
C SER A 459 -19.08 -3.21 -10.99
N GLU A 460 -18.32 -3.20 -9.89
CA GLU A 460 -18.73 -2.64 -8.60
C GLU A 460 -19.06 -1.16 -8.70
N ARG A 461 -18.15 -0.36 -9.27
CA ARG A 461 -18.37 1.08 -9.52
C ARG A 461 -19.62 1.32 -10.36
N TYR A 462 -19.87 0.47 -11.36
CA TYR A 462 -21.05 0.59 -12.20
C TYR A 462 -22.34 0.26 -11.44
N CYS A 463 -22.37 -0.82 -10.66
CA CYS A 463 -23.53 -1.19 -9.86
C CYS A 463 -23.86 -0.11 -8.81
N LEU A 464 -22.84 0.45 -8.15
CA LEU A 464 -22.99 1.56 -7.21
C LEU A 464 -23.58 2.82 -7.88
N ARG A 465 -23.09 3.19 -9.07
CA ARG A 465 -23.67 4.31 -9.83
C ARG A 465 -25.11 4.04 -10.26
N LEU A 466 -25.40 2.83 -10.73
CA LEU A 466 -26.75 2.44 -11.11
C LEU A 466 -27.71 2.49 -9.91
N ALA A 467 -27.25 2.05 -8.74
CA ALA A 467 -27.98 2.17 -7.48
C ALA A 467 -28.21 3.64 -7.11
N ARG A 468 -27.18 4.49 -7.20
CA ARG A 468 -27.25 5.94 -6.95
C ARG A 468 -28.28 6.65 -7.84
N GLU A 469 -28.25 6.40 -9.15
CA GLU A 469 -29.18 7.01 -10.11
C GLU A 469 -30.63 6.51 -9.91
N THR A 470 -30.78 5.27 -9.44
CA THR A 470 -32.07 4.73 -9.03
C THR A 470 -32.57 5.39 -7.73
N ALA A 471 -31.68 5.61 -6.76
CA ALA A 471 -31.98 6.31 -5.52
C ALA A 471 -32.47 7.76 -5.76
N HIS A 472 -31.86 8.49 -6.72
CA HIS A 472 -32.38 9.78 -7.16
C HIS A 472 -33.86 9.71 -7.62
N THR A 473 -34.22 8.63 -8.33
CA THR A 473 -35.60 8.44 -8.80
C THR A 473 -36.56 8.10 -7.67
N LEU A 474 -36.14 7.28 -6.70
CA LEU A 474 -36.93 6.97 -5.52
C LEU A 474 -37.25 8.25 -4.71
N ARG A 475 -36.23 9.07 -4.44
CA ARG A 475 -36.42 10.36 -3.74
C ARG A 475 -37.32 11.33 -4.50
N SER A 476 -37.23 11.36 -5.83
CA SER A 476 -38.10 12.22 -6.64
C SER A 476 -39.57 11.81 -6.56
N ARG A 477 -39.85 10.51 -6.33
CA ARG A 477 -41.21 9.97 -6.18
C ARG A 477 -41.78 10.13 -4.78
N GLU A 478 -40.94 10.19 -3.75
CA GLU A 478 -41.37 10.45 -2.37
C GLU A 478 -41.71 11.93 -2.14
N ARG A 479 -41.13 12.83 -2.95
CA ARG A 479 -41.36 14.28 -2.89
C ARG A 479 -42.53 14.77 -3.78
N ALA A 480 -43.05 13.91 -4.66
CA ALA A 480 -44.14 14.19 -5.58
C ALA A 480 -45.42 13.52 -5.07
#